data_AF-A0A519K372-F1
#
_entry.id   AF-A0A519K372-F1
#
_cell.length_a   1.000
_cell.length_b   1.000
_cell.length_c   1.000
_cell.angle_alpha   90.00
_cell.angle_beta   90.00
_cell.angle_gamma   90.00
#
_symmetry.space_group_name_H-M   'P 1'
#
loop_
_entity.id
_entity.type
_entity.pdbx_description
1 polymer ?
#
loop_
_entity_poly.entity_id
_entity_poly.type
_entity_poly.pdbx_seq_one_letter_code
_entity_poly.pdbx_strand_id
1 'polypeptide(L)' 'WFLGAVTDEQAREVEVALDFLEPGKRYEAQIYRDGEGADYLTNPYAFETARQTVTAGDSLTIRMGAGGGQAIRFRALN' A
#
# COMPACT_ATOMS: atom_id res chain seq x y z
N TRP A 1 -6.38 4.98 -10.25
CA TRP A 1 -6.96 4.09 -9.23
C TRP A 1 -6.42 4.47 -7.86
N PHE A 2 -7.16 4.13 -6.80
CA PHE A 2 -6.72 4.30 -5.41
C PHE A 2 -7.03 3.01 -4.65
N LEU A 3 -6.16 2.66 -3.71
CA LEU A 3 -6.35 1.56 -2.77
C LEU A 3 -6.13 2.10 -1.36
N GLY A 4 -7.00 1.72 -0.43
CA GLY A 4 -6.85 1.96 1.00
C GLY A 4 -7.03 0.65 1.75
N ALA A 5 -6.16 0.41 2.73
CA ALA A 5 -6.23 -0.72 3.63
C ALA A 5 -6.03 -0.25 5.07
N VAL A 6 -6.77 -0.85 5.99
CA VAL A 6 -6.71 -0.59 7.44
C VAL A 6 -6.81 -1.92 8.17
N THR A 7 -6.28 -1.97 9.39
CA THR A 7 -6.39 -3.15 10.26
C THR A 7 -6.93 -2.77 11.65
N ASP A 8 -7.21 -3.80 12.45
CA ASP A 8 -7.57 -3.71 13.86
C ASP A 8 -6.30 -3.69 14.74
N GLU A 9 -6.41 -4.03 16.03
CA GLU A 9 -5.26 -4.05 16.95
C GLU A 9 -4.18 -5.08 16.60
N GLN A 10 -4.42 -5.94 15.60
CA GLN A 10 -3.46 -6.94 15.15
C GLN A 10 -2.79 -6.47 13.86
N ALA A 11 -1.47 -6.58 13.82
CA ALA A 11 -0.71 -6.37 12.59
C ALA A 11 -1.11 -7.41 11.54
N ARG A 12 -1.19 -6.98 10.29
CA ARG A 12 -1.59 -7.85 9.17
C ARG A 12 -0.71 -7.63 7.96
N GLU A 13 -0.45 -8.71 7.25
CA GLU A 13 0.14 -8.70 5.91
C GLU A 13 -0.85 -9.33 4.95
N VAL A 14 -1.12 -8.65 3.83
CA VAL A 14 -2.06 -9.11 2.80
C VAL A 14 -1.40 -8.94 1.43
N GLU A 15 -1.39 -10.00 0.64
CA GLU A 15 -1.02 -9.91 -0.77
C GLU A 15 -2.25 -9.50 -1.59
N VAL A 16 -2.11 -8.45 -2.40
CA VAL A 16 -3.17 -7.93 -3.25
C VAL A 16 -2.72 -8.01 -4.71
N ALA A 17 -3.44 -8.79 -5.51
CA ALA A 17 -3.30 -8.77 -6.96
C ALA A 17 -3.76 -7.42 -7.51
N LEU A 18 -3.01 -6.86 -8.47
CA LEU A 18 -3.35 -5.59 -9.11
C LEU A 18 -4.15 -5.77 -10.41
N ASP A 19 -4.82 -6.90 -10.59
CA ASP A 19 -5.59 -7.26 -11.79
C ASP A 19 -6.81 -6.37 -12.05
N PHE A 20 -7.18 -5.52 -11.09
CA PHE A 20 -8.14 -4.43 -11.25
C PHE A 20 -7.60 -3.25 -12.08
N LEU A 21 -6.29 -3.15 -12.28
CA LEU A 21 -5.69 -2.14 -13.16
C LEU A 21 -5.97 -2.47 -14.63
N GLU A 22 -5.91 -1.46 -15.50
CA GLU A 22 -6.19 -1.66 -16.91
C GLU A 22 -5.08 -2.49 -17.59
N PRO A 23 -5.41 -3.61 -18.27
CA PRO A 23 -4.43 -4.44 -18.96
C PRO A 23 -3.64 -3.64 -20.00
N GLY A 24 -2.33 -3.90 -20.08
CA GLY A 24 -1.41 -3.22 -21.01
C GLY A 24 -1.01 -1.80 -20.61
N LYS A 25 -1.57 -1.22 -19.53
CA LYS A 25 -1.13 0.08 -19.00
C LYS A 25 -0.10 -0.08 -17.88
N ARG A 26 0.79 0.91 -17.82
CA ARG A 26 1.74 1.09 -16.71
C ARG A 26 1.23 2.18 -15.77
N TYR A 27 1.44 1.98 -14.48
CA TYR A 27 1.08 2.92 -13.43
C TYR A 27 2.28 3.18 -12.54
N GLU A 28 2.45 4.41 -12.08
CA GLU A 28 3.27 4.70 -10.91
C GLU A 28 2.37 4.53 -9.67
N ALA A 29 2.67 3.50 -8.88
CA ALA A 29 2.10 3.33 -7.55
C ALA A 29 2.83 4.24 -6.57
N GLN A 30 2.14 5.26 -6.07
CA GLN A 30 2.59 6.16 -5.01
C GLN A 30 2.05 5.62 -3.69
N ILE A 31 2.94 5.09 -2.87
CA ILE A 31 2.61 4.31 -1.68
C ILE A 31 2.88 5.16 -0.43
N TYR A 32 1.92 5.14 0.49
CA TYR A 32 1.94 5.82 1.78
C TYR A 32 1.58 4.76 2.83
N ARG A 33 2.52 4.37 3.68
CA ARG A 33 2.37 3.20 4.57
C ARG A 33 2.93 3.46 5.95
N ASP A 34 2.50 2.65 6.90
CA ASP A 34 3.16 2.47 8.18
C ASP A 34 4.66 2.22 7.98
N GLY A 35 5.47 2.96 8.74
CA GLY A 35 6.93 2.79 8.77
C GLY A 35 7.36 1.64 9.68
N GLU A 36 8.65 1.31 9.66
CA GLU A 36 9.20 0.29 10.56
C GLU A 36 8.89 0.60 12.04
N GLY A 37 8.35 -0.40 12.75
CA GLY A 37 7.97 -0.26 14.15
C GLY A 37 6.75 0.63 14.41
N ALA A 38 5.90 0.88 13.41
CA ALA A 38 4.64 1.60 13.59
C ALA A 38 3.69 0.84 14.53
N ASP A 39 3.15 1.58 15.50
CA ASP A 39 2.22 1.10 16.51
C ASP A 39 1.38 2.28 16.99
N TYR A 40 0.06 2.11 17.03
CA TYR A 40 -0.86 3.22 17.32
C TYR A 40 -0.70 3.83 18.73
N LEU A 41 -0.10 3.11 19.69
CA LEU A 41 0.12 3.58 21.06
C LEU A 41 1.51 4.20 21.26
N THR A 42 2.53 3.51 20.77
CA THR A 42 3.93 3.79 21.11
C THR A 42 4.66 4.55 20.00
N ASN A 43 4.24 4.41 18.75
CA ASN A 43 4.90 5.02 17.60
C ASN A 43 3.93 5.32 16.44
N PRO A 44 2.91 6.17 16.66
CA PRO A 44 1.80 6.35 15.71
C PRO A 44 2.18 7.16 14.46
N TYR A 45 3.36 7.76 14.42
CA TYR A 45 3.82 8.63 13.33
C TYR A 45 4.92 8.00 12.47
N ALA A 46 5.31 6.76 12.74
CA ALA A 46 6.22 6.03 11.86
C ALA A 46 5.55 5.82 10.51
N PHE A 47 6.10 6.47 9.49
CA PHE A 47 5.46 6.57 8.19
C PHE A 47 6.51 6.59 7.09
N GLU A 48 6.23 5.87 6.02
CA GLU A 48 7.10 5.78 4.86
C GLU A 48 6.34 6.06 3.57
N THR A 49 7.07 6.59 2.59
CA THR A 49 6.57 6.72 1.23
C THR A 49 7.48 6.03 0.25
N ALA A 50 6.90 5.39 -0.76
CA ALA A 50 7.62 4.73 -1.82
C ALA A 50 6.93 4.96 -3.17
N ARG A 51 7.69 4.81 -4.25
CA ARG A 51 7.16 4.81 -5.61
C ARG A 51 7.68 3.61 -6.38
N GLN A 52 6.82 2.96 -7.14
CA GLN A 52 7.21 1.87 -8.03
C GLN A 52 6.32 1.83 -9.27
N THR A 53 6.87 1.36 -10.39
CA THR A 53 6.09 1.14 -11.61
C THR A 53 5.47 -0.25 -11.56
N VAL A 54 4.16 -0.34 -11.80
CA VAL A 54 3.39 -1.58 -11.77
C VAL A 54 2.43 -1.66 -12.97
N THR A 55 1.89 -2.84 -13.19
CA THR A 55 0.95 -3.24 -14.24
C THR A 55 -0.14 -4.12 -13.63
N ALA A 56 -1.15 -4.47 -14.43
CA ALA A 56 -2.23 -5.38 -14.00
C ALA A 56 -1.76 -6.82 -13.73
N GLY A 57 -0.54 -7.19 -14.15
CA GLY A 57 0.03 -8.52 -13.91
C GLY A 57 0.81 -8.63 -12.59
N ASP A 58 0.97 -7.53 -11.86
CA ASP A 58 1.76 -7.49 -10.62
C ASP A 58 0.89 -7.74 -9.37
N SER A 59 1.55 -8.06 -8.26
CA SER A 59 0.96 -8.06 -6.91
C SER A 59 1.72 -7.11 -6.00
N LEU A 60 1.05 -6.62 -4.95
CA LEU A 60 1.68 -5.86 -3.88
C LEU A 60 1.38 -6.50 -2.52
N THR A 61 2.43 -6.65 -1.72
CA THR A 61 2.30 -6.95 -0.30
C THR A 61 1.97 -5.67 0.45
N ILE A 62 0.78 -5.64 1.07
CA ILE A 62 0.32 -4.57 1.95
C ILE A 62 0.67 -4.96 3.39
N ARG A 63 1.45 -4.12 4.07
CA ARG A 63 1.86 -4.32 5.46
C ARG A 63 1.24 -3.24 6.32
N MET A 64 0.54 -3.66 7.37
CA MET A 64 -0.13 -2.76 8.31
C MET A 64 0.33 -3.09 9.72
N GLY A 65 0.85 -2.09 10.42
CA GLY A 65 1.09 -2.16 11.86
C GLY A 65 -0.23 -2.26 12.62
N ALA A 66 -0.17 -2.58 13.91
CA ALA A 66 -1.36 -2.61 14.76
C ALA A 66 -2.10 -1.25 14.76
N GLY A 67 -3.40 -1.26 14.48
CA GLY A 67 -4.24 -0.06 14.34
C GLY A 67 -3.89 0.83 13.14
N GLY A 68 -3.03 0.34 12.24
CA GLY A 68 -2.45 1.10 11.14
C GLY A 68 -3.10 0.83 9.79
N GLY A 69 -2.37 1.14 8.72
CA GLY A 69 -2.88 1.06 7.36
C GLY A 69 -1.90 1.47 6.27
N GLN A 70 -2.42 1.46 5.05
CA GLN A 70 -1.69 1.86 3.85
C GLN A 70 -2.65 2.50 2.83
N ALA A 71 -2.18 3.54 2.15
CA ALA A 71 -2.85 4.16 1.02
C ALA A 71 -1.95 4.12 -0.21
N ILE A 72 -2.54 3.86 -1.38
CA ILE A 72 -1.82 3.83 -2.66
C ILE A 72 -2.61 4.61 -3.70
N ARG A 73 -1.93 5.53 -4.38
CA ARG A 73 -2.42 6.15 -5.62
C ARG A 73 -1.72 5.49 -6.80
N PHE A 74 -2.49 4.91 -7.71
CA PHE A 74 -1.99 4.42 -8.99
C PHE A 74 -2.23 5.50 -10.05
N ARG A 75 -1.16 6.23 -10.41
CA ARG A 75 -1.17 7.24 -11.47
C ARG A 75 -0.79 6.58 -12.79
N ALA A 76 -1.69 6.59 -13.77
CA ALA A 76 -1.38 6.07 -15.10
C ALA A 76 -0.19 6.82 -15.70
N LEU A 77 0.72 6.07 -16.33
CA LEU A 77 1.84 6.60 -17.10
C LEU A 77 1.45 6.62 -18.57
N ASN A 78 1.80 7.70 -19.26
CA ASN A 78 1.58 7.86 -20.70
C ASN A 78 2.60 7.06 -21.50
#